data_AF-A0A176WBV3-F1
#
_entry.id   AF-A0A176WBV3-F1
#
_cell.length_a   1.000
_cell.length_b   1.000
_cell.length_c   1.000
_cell.angle_alpha   90.00
_cell.angle_beta   90.00
_cell.angle_gamma   90.00
#
_symmetry.space_group_name_H-M   'P 1'
#
loop_
_entity.id
_entity.type
_entity.pdbx_description
1 polymer ?
#
loop_
_entity_poly.entity_id
_entity_poly.type
_entity_poly.pdbx_seq_one_letter_code
_entity_poly.pdbx_strand_id
1 'polypeptide(L)'
;MAMALTSSRIVGLGGCAGTGTLGQAGGELFGDAVDSPRWKSGNSASTTHLPLKWSSRSPSRPLCTLANNVNNNNVSWNGKPVVPSMNVNGNGSVLGSRAFHDMDLREPRSNGSRLRIFSGTANEQLAQEIACYMGLELGKVRIKRFADGEIYVQLQESVRGCDVFLVQPTCPPANENLMELLVMIDACRRASAKTITAVIPYFGYARADRKTQGRESIAAKLVANLITEAGANRVLACDLHSGQSMGYFDIPVDHVYGQPVILDYLASKMISADDLVVVSPDVGGVARARAFAKKLSDAPLAIVDKRRQGHNVSEGPRRTFDPSSVMNLIGDVRGKVAVMVDDMIDTAGTIANGAALLHQEGAREVYACCTHAVFSPPAIERLSGGLFQEVIITNTIPVQEQNYFPQLTVLSVANLLGETIWRIRGHCGLAQRPAYHKEVDTAREELANFREKFDQWKIHYDREIGKTRQELAMLTPRLMGLGLASKIHHLQEMTASRMNTPRSSTPRCSTPRSADL
;
A
#
# COMPACT_ATOMS: atom_id res chain seq x y z
N MET A 1 -68.38 -2.65 -12.33
CA MET A 1 -68.24 -2.88 -13.78
C MET A 1 -67.25 -4.01 -13.95
N ALA A 2 -67.75 -5.16 -14.37
CA ALA A 2 -67.05 -6.44 -14.41
C ALA A 2 -66.28 -6.64 -15.73
N MET A 3 -65.55 -7.75 -15.78
CA MET A 3 -64.99 -8.49 -16.93
C MET A 3 -63.56 -8.13 -17.36
N ALA A 4 -62.69 -9.11 -17.70
CA ALA A 4 -62.77 -10.56 -17.63
C ALA A 4 -61.37 -11.16 -17.85
N LEU A 5 -61.11 -12.25 -17.13
CA LEU A 5 -60.15 -13.30 -17.47
C LEU A 5 -60.52 -13.95 -18.80
N THR A 6 -59.54 -14.37 -19.60
CA THR A 6 -59.64 -15.63 -20.36
C THR A 6 -58.32 -16.37 -20.34
N SER A 7 -58.45 -17.64 -19.98
CA SER A 7 -57.45 -18.70 -19.97
C SER A 7 -57.69 -19.60 -21.19
N SER A 8 -56.68 -20.43 -21.48
CA SER A 8 -56.74 -21.74 -22.18
C SER A 8 -56.41 -21.74 -23.68
N ARG A 9 -55.34 -22.46 -24.05
CA ARG A 9 -55.44 -23.91 -24.33
C ARG A 9 -54.07 -24.58 -24.55
N ILE A 10 -54.00 -25.77 -23.97
CA ILE A 10 -53.07 -26.88 -24.18
C ILE A 10 -53.46 -27.62 -25.47
N VAL A 11 -52.47 -28.04 -26.28
CA VAL A 11 -52.27 -29.35 -26.99
C VAL A 11 -50.84 -29.23 -27.59
N GLY A 12 -49.89 -30.17 -27.55
CA GLY A 12 -49.82 -31.57 -27.17
C GLY A 12 -48.70 -32.22 -28.01
N LEU A 13 -47.84 -32.99 -27.34
CA LEU A 13 -47.14 -34.21 -27.80
C LEU A 13 -46.26 -34.20 -29.06
N GLY A 14 -45.03 -34.66 -28.88
CA GLY A 14 -44.14 -35.12 -29.95
C GLY A 14 -42.75 -35.47 -29.44
N GLY A 15 -42.61 -36.58 -28.73
CA GLY A 15 -41.29 -37.13 -28.39
C GLY A 15 -40.66 -37.86 -29.58
N CYS A 16 -39.34 -37.96 -29.58
CA CYS A 16 -38.62 -39.14 -30.05
C CYS A 16 -37.20 -39.15 -29.46
N ALA A 17 -36.88 -40.25 -28.80
CA ALA A 17 -35.56 -40.64 -28.37
C ALA A 17 -34.70 -41.04 -29.58
N GLY A 18 -33.38 -40.94 -29.44
CA GLY A 18 -32.41 -41.40 -30.42
C GLY A 18 -31.02 -41.49 -29.81
N THR A 19 -30.75 -42.61 -29.16
CA THR A 19 -29.43 -43.10 -28.74
C THR A 19 -28.52 -43.34 -29.96
N GLY A 20 -27.22 -43.06 -29.82
CA GLY A 20 -26.21 -43.46 -30.80
C GLY A 20 -24.79 -43.32 -30.24
N THR A 21 -24.21 -44.47 -29.89
CA THR A 21 -22.87 -44.69 -29.36
C THR A 21 -21.82 -44.84 -30.47
N LEU A 22 -20.54 -44.70 -30.05
CA LEU A 22 -19.29 -45.27 -30.60
C LEU A 22 -18.58 -44.59 -31.79
N GLY A 23 -17.27 -44.37 -31.59
CA GLY A 23 -16.30 -44.04 -32.63
C GLY A 23 -14.92 -43.65 -32.07
N GLN A 24 -14.14 -44.63 -31.60
CA GLN A 24 -12.69 -44.52 -31.41
C GLN A 24 -11.96 -44.53 -32.77
N ALA A 25 -10.98 -43.65 -32.92
CA ALA A 25 -9.70 -43.80 -33.66
C ALA A 25 -8.96 -42.46 -33.52
N GLY A 26 -7.67 -42.33 -33.22
CA GLY A 26 -6.56 -43.26 -33.36
C GLY A 26 -5.46 -42.58 -34.16
N GLY A 27 -4.41 -42.11 -33.46
CA GLY A 27 -3.08 -41.78 -33.99
C GLY A 27 -2.94 -40.51 -34.86
N GLU A 28 -1.77 -39.93 -35.07
CA GLU A 28 -0.46 -39.95 -34.42
C GLU A 28 0.39 -38.93 -35.23
N LEU A 29 1.50 -38.44 -34.66
CA LEU A 29 2.71 -37.92 -35.32
C LEU A 29 2.86 -36.41 -35.66
N PHE A 30 3.81 -35.83 -34.88
CA PHE A 30 4.97 -35.01 -35.24
C PHE A 30 4.85 -33.51 -35.56
N GLY A 31 5.68 -32.74 -34.86
CA GLY A 31 6.19 -31.45 -35.34
C GLY A 31 6.74 -30.52 -34.26
N ASP A 32 7.77 -30.94 -33.52
CA ASP A 32 8.61 -30.03 -32.74
C ASP A 32 9.22 -28.93 -33.63
N ALA A 33 9.13 -27.67 -33.21
CA ALA A 33 9.99 -26.60 -33.70
C ALA A 33 10.35 -25.66 -32.55
N VAL A 34 11.53 -25.96 -31.98
CA VAL A 34 12.32 -25.12 -31.09
C VAL A 34 12.91 -23.99 -31.93
N ASP A 35 12.67 -22.73 -31.57
CA ASP A 35 13.47 -21.61 -32.06
C ASP A 35 14.07 -20.85 -30.88
N SER A 36 15.37 -21.09 -30.69
CA SER A 36 16.25 -20.35 -29.79
C SER A 36 16.96 -19.24 -30.57
N PRO A 37 17.30 -18.10 -29.94
CA PRO A 37 17.78 -16.91 -30.62
C PRO A 37 19.23 -17.04 -31.10
N ARG A 38 19.47 -16.60 -32.34
CA ARG A 38 20.78 -16.62 -33.02
C ARG A 38 21.69 -15.50 -32.50
N TRP A 39 22.78 -15.90 -31.85
CA TRP A 39 23.98 -15.11 -31.60
C TRP A 39 24.59 -14.56 -32.91
N LYS A 40 25.00 -13.28 -32.90
CA LYS A 40 26.01 -12.73 -33.82
C LYS A 40 27.21 -12.25 -33.00
N SER A 41 28.37 -12.74 -33.40
CA SER A 41 29.71 -12.44 -32.90
C SER A 41 30.28 -11.15 -33.49
N GLY A 42 30.92 -10.34 -32.62
CA GLY A 42 32.34 -9.97 -32.71
C GLY A 42 32.84 -8.96 -33.77
N ASN A 43 33.44 -7.88 -33.24
CA ASN A 43 34.58 -7.05 -33.71
C ASN A 43 34.24 -5.55 -33.63
N SER A 44 35.08 -4.63 -33.15
CA SER A 44 36.46 -4.63 -32.67
C SER A 44 36.72 -3.28 -31.98
N ALA A 45 37.66 -3.25 -31.03
CA ALA A 45 38.09 -2.07 -30.29
C ALA A 45 38.78 -1.00 -31.17
N SER A 46 38.64 0.26 -30.78
CA SER A 46 39.65 1.30 -31.06
C SER A 46 39.73 2.27 -29.89
N THR A 47 40.88 2.24 -29.23
CA THR A 47 41.32 3.07 -28.10
C THR A 47 41.82 4.41 -28.60
N THR A 48 41.33 5.52 -28.04
CA THR A 48 42.02 6.83 -28.10
C THR A 48 41.86 7.56 -26.78
N HIS A 49 42.99 7.70 -26.08
CA HIS A 49 43.19 8.58 -24.93
C HIS A 49 43.13 10.06 -25.34
N LEU A 50 42.68 10.94 -24.43
CA LEU A 50 43.24 12.27 -24.07
C LEU A 50 42.31 12.98 -23.03
N PRO A 51 42.77 14.00 -22.28
CA PRO A 51 42.64 14.04 -20.82
C PRO A 51 41.55 14.98 -20.27
N LEU A 52 41.02 14.64 -19.09
CA LEU A 52 40.14 15.49 -18.30
C LEU A 52 40.94 16.57 -17.54
N LYS A 53 40.74 17.84 -17.92
CA LYS A 53 41.11 19.02 -17.13
C LYS A 53 39.91 19.46 -16.30
N TRP A 54 40.10 19.57 -15.00
CA TRP A 54 39.17 20.17 -14.04
C TRP A 54 39.34 21.70 -14.07
N SER A 55 38.26 22.46 -14.29
CA SER A 55 38.24 23.90 -14.07
C SER A 55 36.98 24.31 -13.31
N SER A 56 37.19 24.84 -12.11
CA SER A 56 36.20 25.46 -11.23
C SER A 56 35.76 26.81 -11.77
N ARG A 57 34.45 27.03 -11.93
CA ARG A 57 33.83 28.37 -11.96
C ARG A 57 32.39 28.28 -11.45
N SER A 58 32.15 28.94 -10.34
CA SER A 58 30.86 29.25 -9.73
C SER A 58 30.23 30.48 -10.41
N PRO A 59 28.88 30.58 -10.45
CA PRO A 59 28.19 31.86 -10.52
C PRO A 59 27.42 32.17 -9.23
N SER A 60 27.48 33.44 -8.88
CA SER A 60 27.04 34.14 -7.67
C SER A 60 25.52 34.44 -7.60
N ARG A 61 24.90 34.07 -6.46
CA ARG A 61 23.92 34.76 -5.55
C ARG A 61 22.88 35.78 -6.11
N PRO A 62 21.67 35.87 -5.50
CA PRO A 62 21.52 36.65 -4.25
C PRO A 62 20.87 35.88 -3.09
N LEU A 63 21.37 36.16 -1.89
CA LEU A 63 20.86 35.76 -0.58
C LEU A 63 19.75 36.74 -0.16
N CYS A 64 18.59 36.24 0.26
CA CYS A 64 17.63 37.03 1.04
C CYS A 64 17.81 36.69 2.52
N THR A 65 18.35 37.64 3.28
CA THR A 65 18.44 37.65 4.74
C THR A 65 17.11 38.12 5.33
N LEU A 66 16.51 37.34 6.23
CA LEU A 66 15.55 37.85 7.21
C LEU A 66 15.72 37.11 8.55
N ALA A 67 16.21 37.91 9.50
CA ALA A 67 16.38 37.81 10.94
C ALA A 67 15.82 36.57 11.69
N ASN A 68 16.75 35.93 12.41
CA ASN A 68 16.49 35.12 13.60
C ASN A 68 15.98 36.00 14.75
N ASN A 69 14.85 35.65 15.33
CA ASN A 69 14.56 35.93 16.73
C ASN A 69 13.56 34.90 17.26
N VAL A 70 14.06 33.78 17.80
CA VAL A 70 13.26 32.86 18.62
C VAL A 70 14.08 32.50 19.86
N ASN A 71 13.59 32.98 21.00
CA ASN A 71 14.06 32.59 22.32
C ASN A 71 13.72 31.11 22.56
N ASN A 72 14.74 30.36 22.97
CA ASN A 72 14.63 29.00 23.50
C ASN A 72 13.88 29.05 24.84
N ASN A 73 12.78 28.30 24.96
CA ASN A 73 12.39 27.49 26.12
C ASN A 73 10.91 27.07 26.01
N ASN A 74 10.66 25.86 25.50
CA ASN A 74 9.74 24.88 26.11
C ASN A 74 9.61 23.65 25.20
N VAL A 75 10.13 22.53 25.71
CA VAL A 75 9.93 21.19 25.17
C VAL A 75 8.73 20.59 25.89
N SER A 76 7.70 20.17 25.15
CA SER A 76 6.84 19.07 25.59
C SER A 76 6.58 18.13 24.41
N TRP A 77 6.81 16.85 24.66
CA TRP A 77 6.57 15.75 23.73
C TRP A 77 5.08 15.46 23.71
N ASN A 78 4.44 15.57 22.54
CA ASN A 78 3.28 14.76 22.14
C ASN A 78 2.97 15.03 20.66
N GLY A 79 3.00 13.96 19.85
CA GLY A 79 2.88 13.99 18.39
C GLY A 79 1.50 14.40 17.89
N LYS A 80 1.31 15.71 17.67
CA LYS A 80 0.24 16.27 16.84
C LYS A 80 0.88 17.12 15.72
N PRO A 81 0.46 17.00 14.45
CA PRO A 81 0.89 17.94 13.43
C PRO A 81 0.13 19.26 13.62
N VAL A 82 0.87 20.35 13.86
CA VAL A 82 0.33 21.71 13.96
C VAL A 82 0.41 22.35 12.57
N VAL A 83 -0.74 22.68 11.99
CA VAL A 83 -0.84 23.50 10.77
C VAL A 83 -0.96 24.97 11.20
N PRO A 84 -0.19 25.93 10.63
CA PRO A 84 -0.32 27.33 11.01
C PRO A 84 -1.63 27.93 10.49
N SER A 85 -2.47 28.43 11.39
CA SER A 85 -3.62 29.27 11.04
C SER A 85 -3.15 30.71 10.80
N MET A 86 -3.35 31.23 9.58
CA MET A 86 -3.18 32.66 9.30
C MET A 86 -4.48 33.40 9.62
N ASN A 87 -4.40 34.29 10.60
CA ASN A 87 -5.49 35.16 11.02
C ASN A 87 -5.49 36.42 10.13
N VAL A 88 -6.54 36.64 9.35
CA VAL A 88 -6.73 37.85 8.55
C VAL A 88 -7.54 38.85 9.37
N ASN A 89 -6.88 39.86 9.94
CA ASN A 89 -7.49 41.14 10.29
C ASN A 89 -6.40 42.17 10.61
N GLY A 90 -6.29 43.20 9.77
CA GLY A 90 -5.36 44.31 9.97
C GLY A 90 -5.42 45.32 8.84
N ASN A 91 -6.32 46.30 8.98
CA ASN A 91 -6.39 47.50 8.15
C ASN A 91 -5.06 48.28 8.17
N GLY A 92 -4.61 48.71 7.00
CA GLY A 92 -3.49 49.63 6.85
C GLY A 92 -3.41 50.19 5.43
N SER A 93 -4.09 51.32 5.21
CA SER A 93 -4.05 52.11 3.98
C SER A 93 -2.72 52.85 3.84
N VAL A 94 -2.03 52.73 2.69
CA VAL A 94 -1.12 53.78 2.20
C VAL A 94 -1.26 53.92 0.69
N LEU A 95 -1.43 55.17 0.27
CA LEU A 95 -1.66 55.67 -1.08
C LEU A 95 -0.44 55.52 -2.02
N GLY A 96 -0.70 54.99 -3.22
CA GLY A 96 -0.48 55.68 -4.49
C GLY A 96 0.94 55.86 -5.01
N SER A 97 1.28 55.14 -6.09
CA SER A 97 2.16 55.63 -7.16
C SER A 97 1.86 54.92 -8.49
N ARG A 98 1.31 55.73 -9.40
CA ARG A 98 1.06 55.61 -10.84
C ARG A 98 1.75 54.48 -11.64
N ALA A 99 0.90 53.77 -12.38
CA ALA A 99 0.98 53.49 -13.82
C ALA A 99 2.35 53.11 -14.41
N PHE A 100 2.59 51.80 -14.48
CA PHE A 100 3.40 51.20 -15.54
C PHE A 100 2.64 50.02 -16.15
N HIS A 101 2.28 50.23 -17.42
CA HIS A 101 2.02 49.27 -18.48
C HIS A 101 1.38 47.92 -18.11
N ASP A 102 0.16 47.79 -18.61
CA ASP A 102 -0.49 46.58 -19.11
C ASP A 102 0.54 45.61 -19.74
N MET A 103 1.09 44.71 -18.93
CA MET A 103 1.77 43.51 -19.38
C MET A 103 0.80 42.37 -19.15
N ASP A 104 0.08 42.05 -20.22
CA ASP A 104 -0.60 40.78 -20.47
C ASP A 104 0.35 39.63 -20.10
N LEU A 105 0.30 39.19 -18.84
CA LEU A 105 0.96 37.97 -18.35
C LEU A 105 0.21 36.80 -18.97
N ARG A 106 0.43 36.60 -20.26
CA ARG A 106 0.12 35.36 -20.94
C ARG A 106 0.95 34.29 -20.24
N GLU A 107 0.29 33.55 -19.35
CA GLU A 107 0.82 32.28 -18.87
C GLU A 107 1.38 31.50 -20.06
N PRO A 108 2.54 30.86 -19.92
CA PRO A 108 3.11 30.09 -21.01
C PRO A 108 2.07 29.07 -21.45
N ARG A 109 1.61 29.23 -22.69
CA ARG A 109 0.69 28.28 -23.36
C ARG A 109 1.44 26.98 -23.62
N SER A 110 1.69 26.24 -22.55
CA SER A 110 1.87 24.80 -22.61
C SER A 110 0.52 24.23 -23.05
N ASN A 111 0.46 23.77 -24.30
CA ASN A 111 -0.67 23.00 -24.84
C ASN A 111 -0.77 21.59 -24.22
N GLY A 112 -0.22 21.39 -23.02
CA GLY A 112 -0.41 20.20 -22.20
C GLY A 112 -1.75 20.29 -21.49
N SER A 113 -2.62 19.28 -21.68
CA SER A 113 -3.96 19.26 -21.06
C SER A 113 -3.82 19.55 -19.55
N ARG A 114 -4.58 20.48 -18.97
CA ARG A 114 -4.39 20.81 -17.55
C ARG A 114 -4.91 19.64 -16.71
N LEU A 115 -4.03 18.95 -15.98
CA LEU A 115 -4.42 17.91 -15.04
C LEU A 115 -5.10 18.56 -13.82
N ARG A 116 -6.23 18.02 -13.38
CA ARG A 116 -6.96 18.50 -12.21
C ARG A 116 -7.30 17.34 -11.28
N ILE A 117 -7.10 17.54 -9.99
CA ILE A 117 -7.46 16.56 -8.96
C ILE A 117 -8.56 17.20 -8.11
N PHE A 118 -9.68 16.52 -7.94
CA PHE A 118 -10.72 16.92 -6.99
C PHE A 118 -10.91 15.80 -5.98
N SER A 119 -11.34 16.18 -4.78
CA SER A 119 -11.75 15.23 -3.75
C SER A 119 -13.26 15.27 -3.58
N GLY A 120 -13.88 14.13 -3.30
CA GLY A 120 -15.15 14.16 -2.58
C GLY A 120 -14.92 14.29 -1.07
N THR A 121 -15.98 14.14 -0.30
CA THR A 121 -15.99 14.31 1.15
C THR A 121 -15.49 13.09 1.92
N ALA A 122 -15.31 11.95 1.26
CA ALA A 122 -14.99 10.71 1.95
C ALA A 122 -13.55 10.65 2.47
N ASN A 123 -12.58 11.27 1.79
CA ASN A 123 -11.18 11.27 2.25
C ASN A 123 -10.37 12.43 1.65
N GLU A 124 -10.71 13.65 2.05
CA GLU A 124 -10.04 14.88 1.59
C GLU A 124 -8.55 14.93 1.96
N GLN A 125 -8.19 14.37 3.12
CA GLN A 125 -6.80 14.32 3.58
C GLN A 125 -5.90 13.55 2.61
N LEU A 126 -6.31 12.33 2.20
CA LEU A 126 -5.55 11.56 1.21
C LEU A 126 -5.49 12.27 -0.15
N ALA A 127 -6.59 12.90 -0.59
CA ALA A 127 -6.59 13.65 -1.84
C ALA A 127 -5.63 14.84 -1.81
N GLN A 128 -5.54 15.54 -0.68
CA GLN A 128 -4.59 16.62 -0.47
C GLN A 128 -3.15 16.11 -0.46
N GLU A 129 -2.86 14.99 0.19
CA GLU A 129 -1.53 14.37 0.17
C GLU A 129 -1.11 13.98 -1.26
N ILE A 130 -2.03 13.41 -2.05
CA ILE A 130 -1.79 13.08 -3.47
C ILE A 130 -1.49 14.34 -4.28
N ALA A 131 -2.28 15.40 -4.10
CA ALA A 131 -2.07 16.67 -4.79
C ALA A 131 -0.71 17.29 -4.43
N CYS A 132 -0.36 17.31 -3.14
CA CYS A 132 0.95 17.75 -2.65
C CYS A 132 2.10 16.94 -3.26
N TYR A 133 1.99 15.61 -3.30
CA TYR A 133 2.98 14.74 -3.92
C TYR A 133 3.20 15.08 -5.40
N MET A 134 2.13 15.42 -6.12
CA MET A 134 2.20 15.82 -7.53
C MET A 134 2.61 17.29 -7.76
N GLY A 135 2.81 18.06 -6.68
CA GLY A 135 3.10 19.50 -6.78
C GLY A 135 1.92 20.33 -7.29
N LEU A 136 0.68 19.89 -6.99
CA LEU A 136 -0.56 20.51 -7.43
C LEU A 136 -1.40 20.96 -6.24
N GLU A 137 -2.29 21.92 -6.49
CA GLU A 137 -3.36 22.27 -5.55
C GLU A 137 -4.60 21.42 -5.81
N LEU A 138 -5.32 21.09 -4.74
CA LEU A 138 -6.59 20.38 -4.85
C LEU A 138 -7.64 21.32 -5.47
N GLY A 139 -8.35 20.82 -6.48
CA GLY A 139 -9.36 21.56 -7.20
C GLY A 139 -10.54 21.93 -6.31
N LYS A 140 -11.07 23.13 -6.50
CA LYS A 140 -12.15 23.66 -5.66
C LYS A 140 -13.49 23.08 -6.08
N VAL A 141 -14.13 22.34 -5.19
CA VAL A 141 -15.48 21.80 -5.36
C VAL A 141 -16.35 22.17 -4.17
N ARG A 142 -17.59 22.60 -4.43
CA ARG A 142 -18.59 22.82 -3.39
C ARG A 142 -19.51 21.61 -3.35
N ILE A 143 -19.43 20.84 -2.27
CA ILE A 143 -20.30 19.70 -2.00
C ILE A 143 -21.17 20.06 -0.79
N LYS A 144 -22.49 19.94 -0.92
CA LYS A 144 -23.42 20.14 0.20
C LYS A 144 -24.56 19.14 0.12
N ARG A 145 -25.27 18.96 1.23
CA ARG A 145 -26.50 18.18 1.29
C ARG A 145 -27.70 19.12 1.38
N PHE A 146 -28.74 18.85 0.60
CA PHE A 146 -30.04 19.51 0.76
C PHE A 146 -30.73 18.99 2.03
N ALA A 147 -31.81 19.65 2.46
CA ALA A 147 -32.50 19.33 3.71
C ALA A 147 -33.11 17.91 3.73
N ASP A 148 -33.39 17.35 2.54
CA ASP A 148 -33.88 15.99 2.31
C ASP A 148 -32.77 14.94 2.14
N GLY A 149 -31.49 15.36 2.18
CA GLY A 149 -30.32 14.49 2.06
C GLY A 149 -29.74 14.37 0.65
N GLU A 150 -30.36 14.98 -0.37
CA GLU A 150 -29.83 14.97 -1.73
C GLU A 150 -28.46 15.66 -1.84
N ILE A 151 -27.61 15.16 -2.76
CA ILE A 151 -26.24 15.63 -2.93
C ILE A 151 -26.18 16.72 -3.99
N TYR A 152 -25.66 17.88 -3.62
CA TYR A 152 -25.33 18.95 -4.54
C TYR A 152 -23.82 19.04 -4.73
N VAL A 153 -23.37 18.99 -5.98
CA VAL A 153 -21.97 19.17 -6.36
C VAL A 153 -21.87 20.33 -7.35
N GLN A 154 -20.93 21.25 -7.10
CA GLN A 154 -20.58 22.32 -8.04
C GLN A 154 -19.06 22.50 -8.10
N LEU A 155 -18.49 22.23 -9.27
CA LEU A 155 -17.09 22.58 -9.57
C LEU A 155 -16.96 24.12 -9.56
N GLN A 156 -16.01 24.65 -8.77
CA GLN A 156 -15.77 26.09 -8.65
C GLN A 156 -14.73 26.61 -9.67
N GLU A 157 -14.27 25.74 -10.56
CA GLU A 157 -13.31 26.07 -11.60
C GLU A 157 -13.61 25.32 -12.89
N SER A 158 -13.11 25.84 -14.02
CA SER A 158 -13.32 25.22 -15.33
C SER A 158 -12.48 23.95 -15.48
N VAL A 159 -13.15 22.85 -15.83
CA VAL A 159 -12.53 21.56 -16.17
C VAL A 159 -12.60 21.26 -17.67
N ARG A 160 -13.02 22.21 -18.51
CA ARG A 160 -13.18 22.01 -19.96
C ARG A 160 -11.85 21.58 -20.59
N GLY A 161 -11.85 20.43 -21.26
CA GLY A 161 -10.66 19.89 -21.93
C GLY A 161 -9.55 19.41 -20.98
N CYS A 162 -9.81 19.37 -19.67
CA CYS A 162 -8.85 18.92 -18.66
C CYS A 162 -8.90 17.40 -18.46
N ASP A 163 -7.79 16.82 -18.03
CA ASP A 163 -7.76 15.44 -17.53
C ASP A 163 -8.05 15.49 -16.03
N VAL A 164 -9.22 14.99 -15.62
CA VAL A 164 -9.73 15.09 -14.26
C VAL A 164 -9.55 13.77 -13.51
N PHE A 165 -9.02 13.85 -12.29
CA PHE A 165 -8.91 12.74 -11.34
C PHE A 165 -9.81 13.04 -10.14
N LEU A 166 -10.75 12.16 -9.85
CA LEU A 166 -11.68 12.28 -8.73
C LEU A 166 -11.30 11.29 -7.64
N VAL A 167 -10.76 11.78 -6.52
CA VAL A 167 -10.39 10.95 -5.36
C VAL A 167 -11.60 10.82 -4.45
N GLN A 168 -12.19 9.62 -4.42
CA GLN A 168 -13.34 9.33 -3.57
C GLN A 168 -13.41 7.83 -3.25
N PRO A 169 -12.97 7.40 -2.06
CA PRO A 169 -13.27 6.05 -1.60
C PRO A 169 -14.78 5.89 -1.34
N THR A 170 -15.29 4.68 -1.53
CA THR A 170 -16.72 4.35 -1.30
C THR A 170 -16.88 3.63 0.04
N CYS A 171 -16.24 4.16 1.08
CA CYS A 171 -16.27 3.68 2.45
C CYS A 171 -17.56 4.08 3.17
N PRO A 172 -17.86 3.54 4.37
CA PRO A 172 -19.04 3.94 5.14
C PRO A 172 -19.10 5.46 5.39
N PRO A 173 -20.26 6.12 5.18
CA PRO A 173 -21.52 5.56 4.67
C PRO A 173 -21.46 5.32 3.14
N ALA A 174 -21.59 4.05 2.74
CA ALA A 174 -21.13 3.58 1.43
C ALA A 174 -22.00 4.10 0.26
N ASN A 175 -23.32 4.17 0.44
CA ASN A 175 -24.25 4.62 -0.60
C ASN A 175 -24.06 6.10 -0.90
N GLU A 176 -23.86 6.89 0.15
CA GLU A 176 -23.75 8.34 0.12
C GLU A 176 -22.44 8.75 -0.56
N ASN A 177 -21.34 8.05 -0.22
CA ASN A 177 -20.04 8.28 -0.84
C ASN A 177 -20.01 7.79 -2.30
N LEU A 178 -20.72 6.71 -2.62
CA LEU A 178 -20.91 6.24 -4.00
C LEU A 178 -21.73 7.24 -4.81
N MET A 179 -22.90 7.67 -4.31
CA MET A 179 -23.75 8.65 -4.99
C MET A 179 -23.01 9.97 -5.20
N GLU A 180 -22.20 10.40 -4.22
CA GLU A 180 -21.38 11.59 -4.38
C GLU A 180 -20.36 11.46 -5.52
N LEU A 181 -19.66 10.32 -5.61
CA LEU A 181 -18.76 10.03 -6.74
C LEU A 181 -19.50 10.10 -8.08
N LEU A 182 -20.68 9.48 -8.18
CA LEU A 182 -21.47 9.47 -9.43
C LEU A 182 -21.89 10.89 -9.83
N VAL A 183 -22.34 11.71 -8.87
CA VAL A 183 -22.72 13.10 -9.13
C VAL A 183 -21.51 13.96 -9.49
N MET A 184 -20.34 13.72 -8.89
CA MET A 184 -19.09 14.39 -9.27
C MET A 184 -18.64 14.04 -10.68
N ILE A 185 -18.73 12.76 -11.08
CA ILE A 185 -18.43 12.30 -12.45
C ILE A 185 -19.37 13.01 -13.44
N ASP A 186 -20.68 13.02 -13.17
CA ASP A 186 -21.66 13.66 -14.06
C ASP A 186 -21.41 15.18 -14.18
N ALA A 187 -21.07 15.86 -13.09
CA ALA A 187 -20.70 17.28 -13.10
C ALA A 187 -19.48 17.56 -14.00
N CYS A 188 -18.43 16.72 -13.91
CA CYS A 188 -17.25 16.83 -14.76
C CYS A 188 -17.58 16.57 -16.24
N ARG A 189 -18.41 15.55 -16.51
CA ARG A 189 -18.84 15.18 -17.87
C ARG A 189 -19.60 16.35 -18.53
N ARG A 190 -20.58 16.93 -17.83
CA ARG A 190 -21.36 18.07 -18.33
C ARG A 190 -20.53 19.34 -18.46
N ALA A 191 -19.50 19.51 -17.62
CA ALA A 191 -18.52 20.59 -17.74
C ALA A 191 -17.47 20.37 -18.86
N SER A 192 -17.64 19.33 -19.70
CA SER A 192 -16.79 19.03 -20.86
C SER A 192 -15.33 18.70 -20.49
N ALA A 193 -15.12 17.97 -19.38
CA ALA A 193 -13.83 17.35 -19.09
C ALA A 193 -13.41 16.43 -20.26
N LYS A 194 -12.10 16.39 -20.56
CA LYS A 194 -11.56 15.54 -21.64
C LYS A 194 -11.58 14.07 -21.22
N THR A 195 -11.09 13.79 -20.01
CA THR A 195 -11.10 12.46 -19.41
C THR A 195 -11.42 12.57 -17.93
N ILE A 196 -12.17 11.61 -17.40
CA ILE A 196 -12.53 11.50 -15.99
C ILE A 196 -12.01 10.15 -15.48
N THR A 197 -11.01 10.19 -14.61
CA THR A 197 -10.49 9.02 -13.92
C THR A 197 -11.05 8.99 -12.50
N ALA A 198 -11.83 7.96 -12.17
CA ALA A 198 -12.29 7.73 -10.80
C ALA A 198 -11.17 7.06 -10.01
N VAL A 199 -10.58 7.78 -9.06
CA VAL A 199 -9.59 7.27 -8.11
C VAL A 199 -10.34 6.82 -6.87
N ILE A 200 -10.42 5.51 -6.67
CA ILE A 200 -11.23 4.85 -5.64
C ILE A 200 -10.28 4.06 -4.72
N PRO A 201 -9.66 4.71 -3.72
CA PRO A 201 -8.72 4.05 -2.81
C PRO A 201 -9.32 2.84 -2.07
N TYR A 202 -10.63 2.84 -1.81
CA TYR A 202 -11.38 1.70 -1.30
C TYR A 202 -12.66 1.51 -2.11
N PHE A 203 -12.80 0.34 -2.74
CA PHE A 203 -13.97 -0.02 -3.53
C PHE A 203 -15.01 -0.73 -2.63
N GLY A 204 -16.05 0.00 -2.22
CA GLY A 204 -17.20 -0.52 -1.51
C GLY A 204 -17.94 -1.57 -2.35
N TYR A 205 -18.72 -2.41 -1.68
CA TYR A 205 -19.40 -3.58 -2.28
C TYR A 205 -18.47 -4.67 -2.86
N ALA A 206 -17.15 -4.52 -2.81
CA ALA A 206 -16.19 -5.47 -3.38
C ALA A 206 -16.29 -6.90 -2.83
N ARG A 207 -16.85 -7.10 -1.62
CA ARG A 207 -17.09 -8.44 -1.04
C ARG A 207 -18.27 -9.18 -1.67
N ALA A 208 -19.14 -8.49 -2.39
CA ALA A 208 -20.27 -9.06 -3.14
C ALA A 208 -19.89 -9.19 -4.63
N ASP A 209 -18.78 -9.90 -4.89
CA ASP A 209 -18.18 -10.08 -6.21
C ASP A 209 -18.74 -11.29 -6.97
N ARG A 210 -19.34 -12.27 -6.29
CA ARG A 210 -19.94 -13.44 -6.94
C ARG A 210 -21.20 -13.90 -6.22
N LYS A 211 -21.98 -14.75 -6.89
CA LYS A 211 -23.09 -15.47 -6.25
C LYS A 211 -22.52 -16.67 -5.50
N THR A 212 -22.63 -16.66 -4.17
CA THR A 212 -22.34 -17.82 -3.33
C THR A 212 -23.57 -18.71 -3.15
N GLN A 213 -24.76 -18.11 -3.23
CA GLN A 213 -26.05 -18.78 -3.19
C GLN A 213 -26.95 -18.35 -4.36
N GLY A 214 -28.02 -19.10 -4.59
CA GLY A 214 -29.02 -18.75 -5.59
C GLY A 214 -29.70 -17.41 -5.27
N ARG A 215 -29.95 -16.58 -6.29
CA ARG A 215 -30.68 -15.30 -6.22
C ARG A 215 -29.98 -14.17 -5.44
N GLU A 216 -28.66 -14.24 -5.26
CA GLU A 216 -27.85 -13.13 -4.74
C GLU A 216 -27.55 -12.08 -5.82
N SER A 217 -27.33 -10.83 -5.42
CA SER A 217 -26.81 -9.78 -6.32
C SER A 217 -25.29 -9.87 -6.45
N ILE A 218 -24.77 -9.44 -7.59
CA ILE A 218 -23.32 -9.17 -7.75
C ILE A 218 -23.16 -7.66 -7.64
N ALA A 219 -23.23 -7.14 -6.41
CA ALA A 219 -23.27 -5.70 -6.16
C ALA A 219 -22.00 -4.99 -6.65
N ALA A 220 -20.83 -5.64 -6.59
CA ALA A 220 -19.60 -5.10 -7.14
C ALA A 220 -19.72 -4.79 -8.66
N LYS A 221 -20.35 -5.68 -9.45
CA LYS A 221 -20.61 -5.46 -10.88
C LYS A 221 -21.66 -4.37 -11.11
N LEU A 222 -22.70 -4.31 -10.28
CA LEU A 222 -23.67 -3.21 -10.34
C LEU A 222 -23.00 -1.85 -10.13
N VAL A 223 -22.16 -1.72 -9.10
CA VAL A 223 -21.43 -0.48 -8.81
C VAL A 223 -20.46 -0.13 -9.94
N ALA A 224 -19.74 -1.12 -10.49
CA ALA A 224 -18.87 -0.91 -11.64
C ALA A 224 -19.64 -0.36 -12.87
N ASN A 225 -20.84 -0.89 -13.13
CA ASN A 225 -21.71 -0.40 -14.19
C ASN A 225 -22.15 1.05 -13.94
N LEU A 226 -22.55 1.38 -12.71
CA LEU A 226 -22.99 2.73 -12.36
C LEU A 226 -21.87 3.76 -12.56
N ILE A 227 -20.64 3.44 -12.13
CA ILE A 227 -19.47 4.32 -12.30
C ILE A 227 -19.16 4.52 -13.79
N THR A 228 -19.22 3.44 -14.57
CA THR A 228 -18.99 3.48 -16.02
C THR A 228 -20.06 4.33 -16.72
N GLU A 229 -21.33 4.11 -16.43
CA GLU A 229 -22.48 4.81 -17.04
C GLU A 229 -22.56 6.29 -16.63
N ALA A 230 -22.15 6.62 -15.40
CA ALA A 230 -22.03 8.01 -14.97
C ALA A 230 -21.03 8.80 -15.85
N GLY A 231 -20.08 8.12 -16.49
CA GLY A 231 -19.17 8.69 -17.47
C GLY A 231 -17.69 8.66 -17.07
N ALA A 232 -17.29 7.77 -16.15
CA ALA A 232 -15.88 7.55 -15.91
C ALA A 232 -15.22 6.94 -17.16
N ASN A 233 -14.03 7.42 -17.53
CA ASN A 233 -13.25 6.89 -18.64
C ASN A 233 -12.21 5.85 -18.19
N ARG A 234 -11.86 5.86 -16.90
CA ARG A 234 -10.85 5.00 -16.29
C ARG A 234 -11.11 4.90 -14.79
N VAL A 235 -10.71 3.79 -14.18
CA VAL A 235 -10.73 3.61 -12.73
C VAL A 235 -9.31 3.34 -12.23
N LEU A 236 -8.91 3.98 -11.14
CA LEU A 236 -7.72 3.66 -10.36
C LEU A 236 -8.19 3.16 -9.00
N ALA A 237 -7.94 1.89 -8.68
CA ALA A 237 -8.37 1.27 -7.42
C ALA A 237 -7.18 0.66 -6.68
N CYS A 238 -7.22 0.65 -5.34
CA CYS A 238 -6.22 0.02 -4.49
C CYS A 238 -6.77 -1.27 -3.88
N ASP A 239 -5.99 -2.35 -3.93
CA ASP A 239 -6.26 -3.67 -3.33
C ASP A 239 -7.73 -4.13 -3.41
N LEU A 240 -8.24 -4.29 -4.64
CA LEU A 240 -9.56 -4.88 -4.87
C LEU A 240 -9.66 -6.24 -4.17
N HIS A 241 -10.76 -6.45 -3.44
CA HIS A 241 -11.01 -7.70 -2.69
C HIS A 241 -10.80 -8.96 -3.53
N SER A 242 -11.25 -8.91 -4.79
CA SER A 242 -11.01 -9.92 -5.80
C SER A 242 -10.45 -9.26 -7.06
N GLY A 243 -9.32 -9.78 -7.56
CA GLY A 243 -8.71 -9.31 -8.81
C GLY A 243 -9.61 -9.49 -10.02
N GLN A 244 -10.60 -10.40 -9.97
CA GLN A 244 -11.58 -10.58 -11.03
C GLN A 244 -12.50 -9.35 -11.19
N SER A 245 -12.66 -8.54 -10.13
CA SER A 245 -13.47 -7.31 -10.17
C SER A 245 -12.98 -6.30 -11.21
N MET A 246 -11.71 -6.37 -11.65
CA MET A 246 -11.22 -5.55 -12.76
C MET A 246 -12.01 -5.81 -14.05
N GLY A 247 -12.42 -7.07 -14.28
CA GLY A 247 -13.25 -7.45 -15.44
C GLY A 247 -14.70 -7.01 -15.34
N TYR A 248 -15.12 -6.34 -14.27
CA TYR A 248 -16.45 -5.76 -14.16
C TYR A 248 -16.57 -4.42 -14.86
N PHE A 249 -15.46 -3.74 -15.13
CA PHE A 249 -15.43 -2.48 -15.84
C PHE A 249 -15.16 -2.73 -17.32
N ASP A 250 -15.99 -2.12 -18.18
CA ASP A 250 -15.76 -2.10 -19.63
C ASP A 250 -14.74 -1.00 -20.03
N ILE A 251 -14.26 -0.24 -19.05
CA ILE A 251 -13.23 0.81 -19.14
C ILE A 251 -11.93 0.34 -18.47
N PRO A 252 -10.76 0.93 -18.83
CA PRO A 252 -9.49 0.57 -18.22
C PRO A 252 -9.50 0.72 -16.70
N VAL A 253 -8.96 -0.29 -16.01
CA VAL A 253 -8.77 -0.30 -14.55
C VAL A 253 -7.29 -0.44 -14.24
N ASP A 254 -6.73 0.56 -13.56
CA ASP A 254 -5.42 0.48 -12.94
C ASP A 254 -5.60 -0.01 -11.50
N HIS A 255 -5.20 -1.25 -11.24
CA HIS A 255 -5.24 -1.85 -9.92
C HIS A 255 -3.86 -1.77 -9.26
N VAL A 256 -3.75 -0.94 -8.23
CA VAL A 256 -2.53 -0.80 -7.43
C VAL A 256 -2.60 -1.65 -6.18
N TYR A 257 -1.46 -2.20 -5.77
CA TYR A 257 -1.33 -2.96 -4.54
C TYR A 257 -0.73 -2.06 -3.46
N GLY A 258 -1.40 -1.92 -2.32
CA GLY A 258 -0.93 -1.18 -1.14
C GLY A 258 0.13 -1.93 -0.35
N GLN A 259 0.25 -3.24 -0.59
CA GLN A 259 1.24 -4.13 0.01
C GLN A 259 2.67 -3.56 0.11
N PRO A 260 3.27 -2.92 -0.94
CA PRO A 260 4.63 -2.38 -0.85
C PRO A 260 4.80 -1.33 0.26
N VAL A 261 3.77 -0.53 0.53
CA VAL A 261 3.80 0.48 1.61
C VAL A 261 3.96 -0.18 2.98
N ILE A 262 3.23 -1.29 3.19
CA ILE A 262 3.30 -2.07 4.44
C ILE A 262 4.63 -2.81 4.53
N LEU A 263 5.11 -3.40 3.43
CA LEU A 263 6.40 -4.10 3.39
C LEU A 263 7.57 -3.18 3.70
N ASP A 264 7.61 -1.98 3.11
CA ASP A 264 8.65 -0.98 3.37
C ASP A 264 8.67 -0.61 4.87
N TYR A 265 7.48 -0.46 5.47
CA TYR A 265 7.35 -0.18 6.89
C TYR A 265 7.83 -1.34 7.77
N LEU A 266 7.43 -2.59 7.47
CA LEU A 266 7.90 -3.76 8.21
C LEU A 266 9.41 -3.97 8.07
N ALA A 267 9.97 -3.75 6.88
CA ALA A 267 11.41 -3.82 6.66
C ALA A 267 12.19 -2.81 7.52
N SER A 268 11.61 -1.64 7.80
CA SER A 268 12.21 -0.63 8.68
C SER A 268 12.32 -1.06 10.15
N LYS A 269 11.53 -2.06 10.58
CA LYS A 269 11.56 -2.58 11.96
C LYS A 269 12.74 -3.52 12.24
N MET A 270 13.51 -3.90 11.21
CA MET A 270 14.69 -4.77 11.34
C MET A 270 14.42 -6.10 12.06
N ILE A 271 13.22 -6.67 11.91
CA ILE A 271 12.90 -8.02 12.39
C ILE A 271 13.70 -9.02 11.55
N SER A 272 14.36 -9.98 12.20
CA SER A 272 15.11 -11.03 11.49
C SER A 272 14.18 -11.84 10.60
N ALA A 273 14.59 -12.12 9.36
CA ALA A 273 13.78 -12.90 8.43
C ALA A 273 13.51 -14.33 8.95
N ASP A 274 14.48 -14.90 9.67
CA ASP A 274 14.38 -16.25 10.26
C ASP A 274 13.36 -16.33 11.41
N ASP A 275 13.04 -15.20 12.01
CA ASP A 275 12.12 -15.08 13.15
C ASP A 275 10.68 -14.81 12.71
N LEU A 276 10.43 -14.59 11.42
CA LEU A 276 9.14 -14.12 10.94
C LEU A 276 8.33 -15.25 10.30
N VAL A 277 7.02 -15.18 10.46
CA VAL A 277 6.06 -16.02 9.75
C VAL A 277 4.90 -15.17 9.25
N VAL A 278 4.58 -15.26 7.98
CA VAL A 278 3.41 -14.58 7.41
C VAL A 278 2.21 -15.49 7.59
N VAL A 279 1.10 -14.93 8.06
CA VAL A 279 -0.10 -15.69 8.39
C VAL A 279 -1.27 -15.20 7.55
N SER A 280 -1.93 -16.14 6.88
CA SER A 280 -3.24 -15.89 6.26
C SER A 280 -4.35 -16.08 7.32
N PRO A 281 -5.19 -15.06 7.59
CA PRO A 281 -6.26 -15.15 8.59
C PRO A 281 -7.39 -16.10 8.19
N ASP A 282 -7.51 -16.41 6.89
CA ASP A 282 -8.41 -17.42 6.34
C ASP A 282 -7.83 -18.08 5.08
N VAL A 283 -8.58 -19.03 4.51
CA VAL A 283 -8.19 -19.75 3.29
C VAL A 283 -8.27 -18.88 2.03
N GLY A 284 -9.15 -17.88 2.01
CA GLY A 284 -9.33 -16.98 0.86
C GLY A 284 -8.13 -16.05 0.65
N GLY A 285 -7.49 -15.63 1.74
CA GLY A 285 -6.32 -14.75 1.73
C GLY A 285 -4.98 -15.42 1.40
N VAL A 286 -4.93 -16.75 1.23
CA VAL A 286 -3.66 -17.50 1.15
C VAL A 286 -2.77 -17.05 -0.01
N ALA A 287 -3.36 -16.75 -1.17
CA ALA A 287 -2.61 -16.26 -2.32
C ALA A 287 -1.94 -14.90 -2.03
N ARG A 288 -2.64 -14.01 -1.31
CA ARG A 288 -2.15 -12.70 -0.89
C ARG A 288 -1.04 -12.84 0.14
N ALA A 289 -1.27 -13.64 1.18
CA ALA A 289 -0.28 -13.92 2.23
C ALA A 289 1.00 -14.55 1.64
N ARG A 290 0.88 -15.47 0.67
CA ARG A 290 2.03 -16.05 -0.04
C ARG A 290 2.80 -15.01 -0.86
N ALA A 291 2.10 -14.14 -1.60
CA ALA A 291 2.74 -13.05 -2.33
C ALA A 291 3.41 -12.03 -1.38
N PHE A 292 2.89 -11.88 -0.16
CA PHE A 292 3.49 -11.12 0.93
C PHE A 292 4.78 -11.75 1.46
N ALA A 293 4.71 -13.02 1.83
CA ALA A 293 5.84 -13.81 2.28
C ALA A 293 7.02 -13.78 1.30
N LYS A 294 6.75 -13.97 0.00
CA LYS A 294 7.78 -13.97 -1.05
C LYS A 294 8.59 -12.67 -1.09
N LYS A 295 7.94 -11.52 -0.89
CA LYS A 295 8.60 -10.21 -0.89
C LYS A 295 9.30 -9.90 0.43
N LEU A 296 8.92 -10.58 1.51
CA LEU A 296 9.51 -10.46 2.83
C LEU A 296 10.58 -11.55 3.04
N SER A 297 11.57 -11.59 2.13
CA SER A 297 12.69 -12.55 2.16
C SER A 297 12.27 -14.02 2.17
N ASP A 298 11.20 -14.36 1.42
CA ASP A 298 10.65 -15.72 1.33
C ASP A 298 10.29 -16.31 2.71
N ALA A 299 9.70 -15.48 3.58
CA ALA A 299 9.30 -15.87 4.93
C ALA A 299 8.38 -17.11 4.91
N PRO A 300 8.44 -17.98 5.94
CA PRO A 300 7.48 -19.06 6.11
C PRO A 300 6.03 -18.58 6.10
N LEU A 301 5.12 -19.41 5.56
CA LEU A 301 3.69 -19.16 5.51
C LEU A 301 2.95 -20.06 6.51
N ALA A 302 2.04 -19.48 7.30
CA ALA A 302 1.04 -20.21 8.06
C ALA A 302 -0.38 -19.79 7.66
N ILE A 303 -1.36 -20.66 7.89
CA ILE A 303 -2.75 -20.47 7.47
C ILE A 303 -3.67 -20.84 8.63
N VAL A 304 -4.61 -19.96 8.94
CA VAL A 304 -5.70 -20.25 9.86
C VAL A 304 -6.86 -20.84 9.07
N ASP A 305 -7.11 -22.14 9.22
CA ASP A 305 -8.24 -22.84 8.62
C ASP A 305 -9.42 -22.84 9.61
N LYS A 306 -10.41 -21.98 9.35
CA LYS A 306 -11.65 -21.93 10.12
C LYS A 306 -12.65 -22.94 9.57
N ARG A 307 -12.84 -24.06 10.27
CA ARG A 307 -13.91 -25.01 9.98
C ARG A 307 -15.15 -24.69 10.79
N ARG A 308 -16.29 -24.46 10.12
CA ARG A 308 -17.60 -24.41 10.78
C ARG A 308 -18.13 -25.85 10.88
N GLN A 309 -18.26 -26.39 12.08
CA GLN A 309 -18.86 -27.71 12.22
C GLN A 309 -20.39 -27.61 12.14
N GLY A 310 -20.95 -28.18 11.07
CA GLY A 310 -22.35 -28.62 11.01
C GLY A 310 -23.34 -27.65 10.36
N HIS A 311 -23.94 -28.10 9.25
CA HIS A 311 -25.17 -27.56 8.66
C HIS A 311 -26.44 -27.91 9.49
N ASN A 312 -26.29 -28.34 10.75
CA ASN A 312 -27.38 -28.90 11.57
C ASN A 312 -27.63 -28.17 12.91
N VAL A 313 -27.07 -26.98 13.11
CA VAL A 313 -27.54 -26.09 14.18
C VAL A 313 -28.42 -25.04 13.51
N SER A 314 -29.72 -25.33 13.51
CA SER A 314 -30.77 -24.53 12.90
C SER A 314 -30.64 -23.04 13.19
N GLU A 315 -30.95 -22.26 12.17
CA GLU A 315 -31.15 -20.82 12.15
C GLU A 315 -31.85 -20.31 13.42
N GLY A 316 -31.06 -19.79 14.35
CA GLY A 316 -31.49 -18.95 15.46
C GLY A 316 -30.69 -17.64 15.42
N PRO A 317 -31.21 -16.53 15.98
CA PRO A 317 -30.75 -15.18 15.67
C PRO A 317 -29.25 -15.05 15.96
N ARG A 318 -28.50 -14.63 14.93
CA ARG A 318 -27.10 -14.20 14.94
C ARG A 318 -26.64 -13.76 16.34
N ARG A 319 -26.12 -14.69 17.14
CA ARG A 319 -25.32 -14.31 18.29
C ARG A 319 -23.92 -14.05 17.78
N THR A 320 -23.45 -12.84 18.08
CA THR A 320 -22.05 -12.49 18.11
C THR A 320 -21.29 -13.57 18.89
N PHE A 321 -20.19 -14.04 18.31
CA PHE A 321 -19.43 -15.23 18.74
C PHE A 321 -20.16 -16.54 18.41
N ASP A 322 -19.73 -17.20 17.33
CA ASP A 322 -20.04 -18.60 17.08
C ASP A 322 -18.94 -19.45 17.74
N PRO A 323 -19.15 -19.98 18.95
CA PRO A 323 -18.17 -20.83 19.63
C PRO A 323 -17.99 -22.21 18.96
N SER A 324 -18.74 -22.53 17.89
CA SER A 324 -18.67 -23.83 17.22
C SER A 324 -17.67 -23.89 16.05
N SER A 325 -16.97 -22.79 15.74
CA SER A 325 -15.93 -22.81 14.71
C SER A 325 -14.59 -23.27 15.28
N VAL A 326 -14.20 -24.50 14.96
CA VAL A 326 -12.84 -25.01 15.25
C VAL A 326 -11.88 -24.30 14.29
N MET A 327 -10.86 -23.63 14.83
CA MET A 327 -9.77 -23.04 14.04
C MET A 327 -8.55 -23.94 14.14
N ASN A 328 -8.04 -24.36 13.00
CA ASN A 328 -6.80 -25.13 12.90
C ASN A 328 -5.70 -24.23 12.35
N LEU A 329 -4.49 -24.34 12.90
CA LEU A 329 -3.31 -23.67 12.35
C LEU A 329 -2.53 -24.65 11.47
N ILE A 330 -2.24 -24.25 10.24
CA ILE A 330 -1.36 -24.99 9.32
C ILE A 330 -0.08 -24.18 9.16
N GLY A 331 1.05 -24.71 9.62
CA GLY A 331 2.35 -24.02 9.62
C GLY A 331 2.89 -23.84 11.05
N ASP A 332 4.20 -23.59 11.16
CA ASP A 332 4.87 -23.43 12.46
C ASP A 332 5.13 -21.95 12.78
N VAL A 333 4.57 -21.52 13.92
CA VAL A 333 4.61 -20.14 14.42
C VAL A 333 5.34 -20.04 15.77
N ARG A 334 5.79 -21.16 16.34
CA ARG A 334 6.32 -21.21 17.70
C ARG A 334 7.61 -20.39 17.81
N GLY A 335 7.63 -19.46 18.77
CA GLY A 335 8.76 -18.56 19.03
C GLY A 335 8.96 -17.45 17.98
N LYS A 336 8.10 -17.38 16.96
CA LYS A 336 8.21 -16.46 15.82
C LYS A 336 7.34 -15.22 15.99
N VAL A 337 7.67 -14.17 15.23
CA VAL A 337 6.83 -13.00 15.00
C VAL A 337 5.86 -13.31 13.87
N ALA A 338 4.57 -13.37 14.19
CA ALA A 338 3.51 -13.67 13.23
C ALA A 338 2.96 -12.38 12.63
N VAL A 339 3.03 -12.24 11.30
CA VAL A 339 2.45 -11.11 10.56
C VAL A 339 1.20 -11.57 9.83
N MET A 340 0.04 -11.26 10.39
CA MET A 340 -1.25 -11.54 9.77
C MET A 340 -1.53 -10.51 8.67
N VAL A 341 -1.86 -10.96 7.45
CA VAL A 341 -2.07 -10.08 6.30
C VAL A 341 -3.45 -10.32 5.69
N ASP A 342 -4.24 -9.26 5.57
CA ASP A 342 -5.54 -9.25 4.88
C ASP A 342 -5.70 -8.03 3.97
N ASP A 343 -6.68 -7.99 3.07
CA ASP A 343 -6.99 -6.79 2.28
C ASP A 343 -7.72 -5.77 3.13
N MET A 344 -8.61 -6.21 4.01
CA MET A 344 -9.41 -5.33 4.85
C MET A 344 -9.69 -5.92 6.23
N ILE A 345 -9.89 -5.04 7.22
CA ILE A 345 -10.40 -5.42 8.54
C ILE A 345 -11.73 -4.71 8.77
N ASP A 346 -12.81 -5.49 8.83
CA ASP A 346 -14.16 -4.99 9.10
C ASP A 346 -14.50 -5.00 10.59
N THR A 347 -15.04 -6.10 11.11
CA THR A 347 -15.38 -6.23 12.54
C THR A 347 -14.22 -6.77 13.40
N ALA A 348 -13.06 -7.02 12.79
CA ALA A 348 -11.88 -7.64 13.40
C ALA A 348 -12.08 -9.03 14.05
N GLY A 349 -13.22 -9.69 13.85
CA GLY A 349 -13.49 -11.00 14.48
C GLY A 349 -12.55 -12.11 14.02
N THR A 350 -12.33 -12.23 12.70
CA THR A 350 -11.43 -13.25 12.14
C THR A 350 -9.99 -13.03 12.60
N ILE A 351 -9.48 -11.80 12.49
CA ILE A 351 -8.09 -11.50 12.81
C ILE A 351 -7.80 -11.61 14.32
N ALA A 352 -8.72 -11.18 15.19
CA ALA A 352 -8.55 -11.31 16.64
C ALA A 352 -8.57 -12.77 17.10
N ASN A 353 -9.49 -13.57 16.56
CA ASN A 353 -9.53 -15.00 16.84
C ASN A 353 -8.26 -15.70 16.35
N GLY A 354 -7.81 -15.39 15.13
CA GLY A 354 -6.54 -15.90 14.60
C GLY A 354 -5.35 -15.50 15.46
N ALA A 355 -5.26 -14.26 15.92
CA ALA A 355 -4.21 -13.79 16.82
C ALA A 355 -4.21 -14.54 18.16
N ALA A 356 -5.38 -14.77 18.75
CA ALA A 356 -5.48 -15.57 19.97
C ALA A 356 -4.98 -17.00 19.78
N LEU A 357 -5.31 -17.64 18.64
CA LEU A 357 -4.79 -18.96 18.29
C LEU A 357 -3.26 -18.95 18.09
N LEU A 358 -2.72 -17.93 17.42
CA LEU A 358 -1.27 -17.81 17.23
C LEU A 358 -0.52 -17.72 18.56
N HIS A 359 -1.04 -16.95 19.52
CA HIS A 359 -0.49 -16.91 20.88
C HIS A 359 -0.58 -18.25 21.60
N GLN A 360 -1.68 -18.98 21.46
CA GLN A 360 -1.84 -20.34 22.03
C GLN A 360 -0.84 -21.34 21.45
N GLU A 361 -0.53 -21.22 20.16
CA GLU A 361 0.46 -22.05 19.46
C GLU A 361 1.92 -21.58 19.70
N GLY A 362 2.10 -20.52 20.48
CA GLY A 362 3.39 -20.06 20.98
C GLY A 362 4.07 -19.00 20.12
N ALA A 363 3.34 -18.24 19.30
CA ALA A 363 3.89 -17.05 18.64
C ALA A 363 4.38 -16.03 19.68
N ARG A 364 5.52 -15.40 19.41
CA ARG A 364 6.15 -14.42 20.31
C ARG A 364 5.41 -13.08 20.28
N GLU A 365 5.09 -12.63 19.08
CA GLU A 365 4.41 -11.37 18.79
C GLU A 365 3.47 -11.58 17.60
N VAL A 366 2.37 -10.82 17.58
CA VAL A 366 1.41 -10.85 16.47
C VAL A 366 1.19 -9.44 15.94
N TYR A 367 1.40 -9.25 14.64
CA TYR A 367 1.13 -8.03 13.89
C TYR A 367 -0.08 -8.24 13.00
N ALA A 368 -0.97 -7.26 12.95
CA ALA A 368 -2.06 -7.22 11.98
C ALA A 368 -1.73 -6.22 10.88
N CYS A 369 -1.81 -6.64 9.63
CA CYS A 369 -1.61 -5.79 8.46
C CYS A 369 -2.84 -5.85 7.56
N CYS A 370 -3.40 -4.70 7.20
CA CYS A 370 -4.38 -4.63 6.12
C CYS A 370 -4.28 -3.35 5.31
N THR A 371 -4.80 -3.37 4.09
CA THR A 371 -4.88 -2.15 3.30
C THR A 371 -6.05 -1.29 3.76
N HIS A 372 -7.24 -1.86 3.91
CA HIS A 372 -8.47 -1.11 4.18
C HIS A 372 -8.97 -1.30 5.62
N ALA A 373 -8.93 -0.23 6.40
CA ALA A 373 -9.44 -0.20 7.77
C ALA A 373 -10.92 0.18 7.80
N VAL A 374 -11.81 -0.79 7.55
CA VAL A 374 -13.26 -0.57 7.59
C VAL A 374 -13.76 -0.37 9.02
N PHE A 375 -13.21 -1.13 9.98
CA PHE A 375 -13.38 -0.97 11.42
C PHE A 375 -14.83 -0.78 11.91
N SER A 376 -15.78 -1.55 11.36
CA SER A 376 -17.14 -1.57 11.91
C SER A 376 -17.12 -2.12 13.35
N PRO A 377 -18.00 -1.64 14.24
CA PRO A 377 -18.06 -2.15 15.61
C PRO A 377 -18.23 -3.69 15.66
N PRO A 378 -17.58 -4.39 16.61
CA PRO A 378 -16.70 -3.91 17.68
C PRO A 378 -15.20 -4.01 17.33
N ALA A 379 -14.78 -3.57 16.13
CA ALA A 379 -13.39 -3.75 15.69
C ALA A 379 -12.34 -3.12 16.61
N ILE A 380 -12.56 -1.87 17.02
CA ILE A 380 -11.59 -1.11 17.84
C ILE A 380 -11.35 -1.81 19.18
N GLU A 381 -12.41 -2.29 19.85
CA GLU A 381 -12.31 -3.04 21.10
C GLU A 381 -11.47 -4.32 20.94
N ARG A 382 -11.67 -5.06 19.85
CA ARG A 382 -10.94 -6.30 19.57
C ARG A 382 -9.46 -6.06 19.24
N LEU A 383 -9.17 -5.01 18.48
CA LEU A 383 -7.82 -4.67 18.03
C LEU A 383 -6.97 -4.06 19.15
N SER A 384 -7.58 -3.27 20.02
CA SER A 384 -6.93 -2.65 21.18
C SER A 384 -6.80 -3.59 22.39
N GLY A 385 -7.43 -4.77 22.36
CA GLY A 385 -7.47 -5.74 23.47
C GLY A 385 -6.14 -6.44 23.81
N GLY A 386 -5.01 -5.96 23.32
CA GLY A 386 -3.67 -6.44 23.68
C GLY A 386 -3.18 -7.69 22.95
N LEU A 387 -3.96 -8.24 22.01
CA LEU A 387 -3.55 -9.38 21.19
C LEU A 387 -2.47 -9.02 20.16
N PHE A 388 -2.41 -7.76 19.75
CA PHE A 388 -1.53 -7.29 18.70
C PHE A 388 -0.42 -6.41 19.28
N GLN A 389 0.80 -6.68 18.84
CA GLN A 389 1.93 -5.78 19.07
C GLN A 389 1.71 -4.47 18.31
N GLU A 390 1.15 -4.57 17.10
CA GLU A 390 0.81 -3.43 16.25
C GLU A 390 -0.25 -3.82 15.21
N VAL A 391 -1.08 -2.84 14.87
CA VAL A 391 -2.09 -2.92 13.81
C VAL A 391 -1.71 -1.90 12.74
N ILE A 392 -1.17 -2.37 11.62
CA ILE A 392 -0.64 -1.56 10.53
C ILE A 392 -1.69 -1.51 9.42
N ILE A 393 -2.17 -0.31 9.13
CA ILE A 393 -3.17 -0.06 8.11
C ILE A 393 -2.71 1.01 7.12
N THR A 394 -3.45 1.20 6.03
CA THR A 394 -3.26 2.38 5.16
C THR A 394 -4.36 3.41 5.32
N ASN A 395 -4.11 4.64 4.90
CA ASN A 395 -5.11 5.72 4.88
C ASN A 395 -6.07 5.68 3.67
N THR A 396 -6.27 4.51 3.04
CA THR A 396 -7.28 4.34 1.96
C THR A 396 -8.71 4.61 2.43
N ILE A 397 -8.98 4.36 3.72
CA ILE A 397 -10.19 4.78 4.44
C ILE A 397 -9.73 5.72 5.56
N PRO A 398 -10.36 6.89 5.77
CA PRO A 398 -9.99 7.75 6.87
C PRO A 398 -10.37 7.11 8.20
N VAL A 399 -9.48 7.21 9.20
CA VAL A 399 -9.77 6.78 10.57
C VAL A 399 -10.23 8.00 11.36
N GLN A 400 -11.38 7.90 12.00
CA GLN A 400 -11.91 8.94 12.88
C GLN A 400 -11.04 9.05 14.15
N GLU A 401 -10.89 10.26 14.71
CA GLU A 401 -10.00 10.51 15.85
C GLU A 401 -10.28 9.59 17.06
N GLN A 402 -11.55 9.31 17.35
CA GLN A 402 -11.97 8.42 18.43
C GLN A 402 -11.64 6.93 18.22
N ASN A 403 -11.31 6.55 16.99
CA ASN A 403 -10.96 5.18 16.62
C ASN A 403 -9.45 4.91 16.66
N TYR A 404 -8.64 5.91 17.02
CA TYR A 404 -7.22 5.71 17.24
C TYR A 404 -6.97 5.02 18.58
N PHE A 405 -6.04 4.07 18.58
CA PHE A 405 -5.57 3.36 19.76
C PHE A 405 -4.05 3.19 19.72
N PRO A 406 -3.36 2.96 20.85
CA PRO A 406 -1.90 3.03 20.92
C PRO A 406 -1.15 2.12 19.95
N GLN A 407 -1.72 0.96 19.61
CA GLN A 407 -1.12 -0.02 18.71
C GLN A 407 -1.41 0.26 17.23
N LEU A 408 -2.21 1.28 16.90
CA LEU A 408 -2.60 1.58 15.53
C LEU A 408 -1.54 2.43 14.82
N THR A 409 -1.03 1.92 13.70
CA THR A 409 -0.17 2.65 12.78
C THR A 409 -0.87 2.84 11.44
N VAL A 410 -0.96 4.09 10.99
CA VAL A 410 -1.58 4.45 9.71
C VAL A 410 -0.51 4.89 8.72
N LEU A 411 -0.41 4.19 7.59
CA LEU A 411 0.55 4.49 6.52
C LEU A 411 -0.13 5.20 5.36
N SER A 412 0.52 6.21 4.79
CA SER A 412 -0.02 6.91 3.62
C SER A 412 0.22 6.14 2.32
N VAL A 413 -0.82 6.00 1.49
CA VAL A 413 -0.72 5.51 0.11
C VAL A 413 -0.63 6.65 -0.92
N ALA A 414 -0.50 7.90 -0.49
CA ALA A 414 -0.50 9.06 -1.38
C ALA A 414 0.61 9.00 -2.44
N ASN A 415 1.82 8.61 -2.05
CA ASN A 415 2.95 8.48 -2.99
C ASN A 415 2.68 7.40 -4.06
N LEU A 416 2.08 6.26 -3.66
CA LEU A 416 1.73 5.17 -4.57
C LEU A 416 0.68 5.63 -5.58
N LEU A 417 -0.39 6.29 -5.09
CA LEU A 417 -1.48 6.77 -5.92
C LEU A 417 -1.04 7.93 -6.82
N GLY A 418 -0.29 8.90 -6.28
CA GLY A 418 0.24 10.04 -7.01
C GLY A 418 1.20 9.63 -8.13
N GLU A 419 2.11 8.68 -7.88
CA GLU A 419 3.01 8.13 -8.91
C GLU A 419 2.20 7.40 -10.00
N THR A 420 1.13 6.70 -9.61
CA THR A 420 0.25 6.02 -10.58
C THR A 420 -0.51 7.02 -11.44
N ILE A 421 -1.08 8.08 -10.85
CA ILE A 421 -1.73 9.18 -11.57
C ILE A 421 -0.74 9.84 -12.53
N TRP A 422 0.50 10.07 -12.10
CA TRP A 422 1.56 10.61 -12.94
C TRP A 422 1.86 9.73 -14.16
N ARG A 423 1.88 8.39 -14.00
CA ARG A 423 2.11 7.45 -15.10
C ARG A 423 0.92 7.37 -16.07
N ILE A 424 -0.31 7.32 -15.55
CA ILE A 424 -1.54 7.36 -16.36
C ILE A 424 -1.52 8.61 -17.24
N ARG A 425 -1.11 9.74 -16.66
CA ARG A 425 -0.93 11.01 -17.35
C ARG A 425 0.19 10.98 -18.39
N GLY A 426 1.37 10.46 -18.04
CA GLY A 426 2.57 10.43 -18.88
C GLY A 426 2.44 9.58 -20.17
N HIS A 427 1.52 8.62 -20.20
CA HIS A 427 1.19 7.90 -21.44
C HIS A 427 0.51 8.79 -22.51
N CYS A 428 0.06 10.01 -22.16
CA CYS A 428 -0.44 11.00 -23.12
C CYS A 428 0.63 12.00 -23.62
N GLY A 429 1.89 11.91 -23.18
CA GLY A 429 2.99 12.76 -23.64
C GLY A 429 4.13 12.85 -22.62
N LEU A 430 5.37 12.84 -23.12
CA LEU A 430 6.63 12.89 -22.37
C LEU A 430 6.70 14.12 -21.43
N ALA A 431 6.17 14.00 -20.22
CA ALA A 431 6.38 14.97 -19.15
C ALA A 431 7.52 14.49 -18.24
N GLN A 432 8.52 15.36 -18.02
CA GLN A 432 9.65 15.07 -17.16
C GLN A 432 9.18 14.85 -15.71
N ARG A 433 9.61 13.71 -15.14
CA ARG A 433 9.39 13.31 -13.74
C ARG A 433 9.77 14.45 -12.78
N PRO A 434 8.99 14.74 -11.71
CA PRO A 434 9.33 15.80 -10.75
C PRO A 434 10.74 15.60 -10.16
N ALA A 435 11.53 16.68 -10.11
CA ALA A 435 12.94 16.67 -9.72
C ALA A 435 13.21 16.09 -8.31
N TYR A 436 12.22 16.15 -7.41
CA TYR A 436 12.28 15.59 -6.06
C TYR A 436 12.59 14.09 -6.03
N HIS A 437 12.23 13.34 -7.09
CA HIS A 437 12.48 11.91 -7.16
C HIS A 437 13.91 11.52 -7.52
N LYS A 438 14.68 12.38 -8.19
CA LYS A 438 16.08 12.04 -8.47
C LYS A 438 16.87 11.89 -7.18
N GLU A 439 16.65 12.76 -6.21
CA GLU A 439 17.38 12.74 -4.94
C GLU A 439 16.95 11.57 -4.03
N VAL A 440 15.65 11.28 -3.95
CA VAL A 440 15.14 10.16 -3.12
C VAL A 440 15.47 8.79 -3.72
N ASP A 441 15.41 8.64 -5.05
CA ASP A 441 15.80 7.39 -5.70
C ASP A 441 17.32 7.16 -5.61
N THR A 442 18.12 8.22 -5.77
CA THR A 442 19.58 8.15 -5.54
C THR A 442 19.86 7.73 -4.09
N ALA A 443 19.17 8.32 -3.11
CA ALA A 443 19.32 7.93 -1.70
C ALA A 443 18.89 6.48 -1.44
N ARG A 444 17.83 5.99 -2.10
CA ARG A 444 17.38 4.60 -1.99
C ARG A 444 18.37 3.62 -2.63
N GLU A 445 18.93 3.95 -3.79
CA GLU A 445 19.99 3.17 -4.44
C GLU A 445 21.26 3.14 -3.59
N GLU A 446 21.66 4.27 -3.01
CA GLU A 446 22.78 4.36 -2.07
C GLU A 446 22.55 3.50 -0.82
N LEU A 447 21.34 3.50 -0.26
CA LEU A 447 20.99 2.69 0.90
C LEU A 447 20.97 1.18 0.57
N ALA A 448 20.46 0.81 -0.60
CA ALA A 448 20.46 -0.57 -1.07
C ALA A 448 21.90 -1.08 -1.30
N ASN A 449 22.74 -0.26 -1.93
CA ASN A 449 24.16 -0.57 -2.17
C ASN A 449 24.95 -0.64 -0.85
N PHE A 450 24.60 0.19 0.14
CA PHE A 450 25.16 0.08 1.48
C PHE A 450 24.77 -1.23 2.17
N ARG A 451 23.49 -1.64 2.07
CA ARG A 451 22.99 -2.87 2.67
C ARG A 451 23.66 -4.11 2.07
N GLU A 452 23.84 -4.14 0.75
CA GLU A 452 24.54 -5.23 0.06
C GLU A 452 26.02 -5.31 0.50
N LYS A 453 26.72 -4.18 0.59
CA LYS A 453 28.09 -4.13 1.12
C LYS A 453 28.17 -4.57 2.57
N PHE A 454 27.18 -4.20 3.39
CA PHE A 454 27.11 -4.61 4.79
C PHE A 454 26.90 -6.12 4.93
N ASP A 455 26.03 -6.72 4.11
CA ASP A 455 25.80 -8.16 4.11
C ASP A 455 27.05 -8.93 3.62
N GLN A 456 27.74 -8.44 2.59
CA GLN A 456 29.03 -9.00 2.16
C GLN A 456 30.10 -8.92 3.24
N TRP A 457 30.19 -7.78 3.94
CA TRP A 457 31.11 -7.60 5.06
C TRP A 457 30.78 -8.57 6.20
N LYS A 458 29.49 -8.75 6.52
CA LYS A 458 29.03 -9.66 7.58
C LYS A 458 29.41 -11.11 7.26
N ILE A 459 29.20 -11.56 6.02
CA ILE A 459 29.61 -12.90 5.56
C ILE A 459 31.13 -13.08 5.69
N HIS A 460 31.91 -12.07 5.30
CA HIS A 460 33.37 -12.11 5.43
C HIS A 460 33.80 -12.17 6.90
N TYR A 461 33.21 -11.32 7.75
CA TYR A 461 33.49 -11.26 9.19
C TYR A 461 33.17 -12.59 9.89
N ASP A 462 32.01 -13.19 9.61
CA ASP A 462 31.61 -14.48 10.18
C ASP A 462 32.54 -15.62 9.71
N ARG A 463 33.03 -15.56 8.46
CA ARG A 463 34.01 -16.52 7.92
C ARG A 463 35.37 -16.40 8.63
N GLU A 464 35.85 -15.20 8.87
CA GLU A 464 37.12 -14.96 9.58
C GLU A 464 37.04 -15.34 11.07
N ILE A 465 35.90 -15.09 11.72
CA ILE A 465 35.64 -15.61 13.07
C ILE A 465 35.59 -17.14 13.08
N GLY A 466 34.97 -17.76 12.06
CA GLY A 466 34.93 -19.21 11.89
C GLY A 466 36.32 -19.84 11.76
N LYS A 467 37.23 -19.22 10.99
CA LYS A 467 38.64 -19.66 10.86
C LYS A 467 39.38 -19.55 12.20
N THR A 468 39.24 -18.41 12.88
CA THR A 468 39.84 -18.20 14.20
C THR A 468 39.36 -19.25 15.21
N ARG A 469 38.08 -19.64 15.17
CA ARG A 469 37.52 -20.73 15.98
C ARG A 469 38.11 -22.09 15.65
N GLN A 470 38.28 -22.42 14.37
CA GLN A 470 38.90 -23.68 13.95
C GLN A 470 40.37 -23.76 14.38
N GLU A 471 41.13 -22.68 14.25
CA GLU A 471 42.52 -22.61 14.72
C GLU A 471 42.61 -22.76 16.24
N LEU A 472 41.74 -22.09 17.00
CA LEU A 472 41.69 -22.23 18.46
C LEU A 472 41.33 -23.67 18.88
N ALA A 473 40.43 -24.32 18.15
CA ALA A 473 40.01 -25.71 18.38
C ALA A 473 41.12 -26.72 18.08
N MET A 474 41.98 -26.46 17.09
CA MET A 474 43.15 -27.30 16.79
C MET A 474 44.29 -27.11 17.81
N LEU A 475 44.41 -25.93 18.42
CA LEU A 475 45.44 -25.62 19.42
C LEU A 475 45.06 -26.08 20.83
N THR A 476 43.78 -26.28 21.13
CA THR A 476 43.29 -26.64 22.48
C THR A 476 43.85 -27.97 22.99
N PRO A 477 43.90 -29.06 22.20
CA PRO A 477 44.49 -30.33 22.65
C PRO A 477 46.00 -30.24 22.92
N ARG A 478 46.72 -29.43 22.14
CA ARG A 478 48.18 -29.21 22.31
C ARG A 478 48.49 -28.39 23.57
N LEU A 479 47.65 -27.41 23.90
CA LEU A 479 47.81 -26.59 25.10
C LEU A 479 47.41 -27.32 26.40
N MET A 480 46.45 -28.25 26.34
CA MET A 480 46.12 -29.12 27.49
C MET A 480 47.27 -30.07 27.83
N GLY A 481 48.00 -30.59 26.84
CA GLY A 481 49.17 -31.46 27.04
C GLY A 481 50.37 -30.78 27.72
N LEU A 482 50.38 -29.44 27.79
CA LEU A 482 51.45 -28.63 28.40
C LEU A 482 51.07 -28.07 29.79
N GLY A 483 49.95 -28.49 30.38
CA GLY A 483 49.53 -28.08 31.73
C GLY A 483 49.04 -26.63 31.85
N LEU A 484 48.69 -25.98 30.73
CA LEU A 484 48.30 -24.56 30.69
C LEU A 484 46.78 -24.31 30.73
N ALA A 485 46.04 -25.13 31.48
CA ALA A 485 44.57 -25.08 31.54
C ALA A 485 43.99 -23.68 31.89
N SER A 486 44.68 -22.95 32.79
CA SER A 486 44.30 -21.58 33.19
C SER A 486 44.36 -20.55 32.04
N LYS A 487 45.29 -20.69 31.08
CA LYS A 487 45.39 -19.77 29.94
C LYS A 487 44.33 -20.04 28.87
N ILE A 488 43.86 -21.28 28.75
CA ILE A 488 42.80 -21.67 27.81
C ILE A 488 41.46 -21.05 28.23
N HIS A 489 41.13 -21.09 29.53
CA HIS A 489 39.92 -20.49 30.06
C HIS A 489 39.87 -18.97 29.80
N HIS A 490 41.00 -18.28 29.97
CA HIS A 490 41.08 -16.84 29.75
C HIS A 490 40.94 -16.45 28.27
N LEU A 491 41.46 -17.24 27.34
CA LEU A 491 41.30 -17.03 25.89
C LEU A 491 39.85 -17.31 25.42
N GLN A 492 39.18 -18.28 26.02
CA GLN A 492 37.76 -18.58 25.76
C GLN A 492 36.83 -17.48 26.31
N GLU A 493 37.14 -16.89 27.47
CA GLU A 493 36.41 -15.73 28.01
C GLU A 493 36.62 -14.47 27.16
N MET A 494 37.83 -14.20 26.68
CA MET A 494 38.10 -13.04 25.81
C MET A 494 37.36 -13.12 24.47
N THR A 495 37.21 -14.33 23.91
CA THR A 495 36.45 -14.56 22.67
C THR A 495 34.94 -14.48 22.90
N ALA A 496 34.44 -14.86 24.08
CA ALA A 496 33.03 -14.69 24.47
C ALA A 496 32.68 -13.23 24.82
N SER A 497 33.59 -12.49 25.47
CA SER A 497 33.40 -11.08 25.86
C SER A 497 33.31 -10.14 24.66
N ARG A 498 34.08 -10.40 23.58
CA ARG A 498 33.96 -9.66 22.30
C ARG A 498 32.62 -9.85 21.57
N MET A 499 31.82 -10.86 21.94
CA MET A 499 30.49 -11.10 21.38
C MET A 499 29.36 -10.44 22.18
N ASN A 500 29.63 -9.97 23.40
CA ASN A 500 28.61 -9.52 24.36
C ASN A 500 28.78 -8.05 24.81
N THR A 501 29.13 -7.14 23.89
CA THR A 501 28.99 -5.70 24.15
C THR A 501 27.52 -5.25 23.98
N PRO A 502 26.88 -4.67 25.00
CA PRO A 502 25.50 -4.19 24.91
C PRO A 502 25.41 -2.94 24.02
N ARG A 503 24.37 -2.89 23.17
CA ARG A 503 23.96 -1.67 22.46
C ARG A 503 23.28 -0.71 23.44
N SER A 504 24.06 0.13 24.13
CA SER A 504 23.54 1.34 24.78
C SER A 504 24.61 2.41 24.97
N SER A 505 24.71 3.34 24.03
CA SER A 505 24.92 4.78 24.27
C SER A 505 25.22 5.47 22.92
N THR A 506 24.41 6.46 22.61
CA THR A 506 24.66 7.45 21.56
C THR A 506 26.02 8.12 21.77
N PRO A 507 26.93 8.21 20.77
CA PRO A 507 28.05 9.11 20.87
C PRO A 507 27.57 10.53 20.57
N ARG A 508 27.71 11.43 21.55
CA ARG A 508 27.72 12.87 21.30
C ARG A 508 28.84 13.17 20.30
N CYS A 509 28.53 13.97 19.30
CA CYS A 509 29.48 14.49 18.34
C CYS A 509 30.48 15.41 19.06
N SER A 510 31.66 14.89 19.40
CA SER A 510 32.83 15.69 19.74
C SER A 510 33.83 15.56 18.60
N THR A 511 34.13 16.68 17.97
CA THR A 511 35.17 16.84 16.95
C THR A 511 36.54 16.40 17.47
N PRO A 512 37.32 15.60 16.71
CA PRO A 512 38.75 15.45 16.97
C PRO A 512 39.53 16.50 16.18
N ARG A 513 40.32 17.28 16.91
CA ARG A 513 41.49 17.99 16.39
C ARG A 513 42.51 16.98 15.88
N SER A 514 43.21 17.40 14.83
CA SER A 514 44.52 16.94 14.34
C SER A 514 45.43 16.28 15.39
N ALA A 515 45.95 15.09 15.08
CA ALA A 515 47.33 14.68 15.40
C ALA A 515 47.69 13.40 14.61
N ASP A 516 48.87 13.45 14.01
CA ASP A 516 49.54 12.42 13.20
C ASP A 516 49.92 11.15 13.98
N LEU A 517 49.80 9.98 13.32
CA LEU A 517 50.83 8.94 13.12
C LEU A 517 50.23 7.68 12.46
#